data_AF-A0A946CX53-F1
#
_entry.id   AF-A0A946CX53-F1
#
_cell.length_a   1.000
_cell.length_b   1.000
_cell.length_c   1.000
_cell.angle_alpha   90.00
_cell.angle_beta   90.00
_cell.angle_gamma   90.00
#
_symmetry.space_group_name_H-M   'P 1'
#
loop_
_entity.id
_entity.type
_entity.pdbx_description
1 polymer ?
#
loop_
_entity_poly.entity_id
_entity_poly.type
_entity_poly.pdbx_seq_one_letter_code
_entity_poly.pdbx_strand_id
1 'polypeptide(L)'
;MTTTATNIKPLRPRKSEVQYPRPTLDELVQLCIDFELITEVISVDGKFHFLCKDEQFIVSPAESIILVRGLLIGYFAAHTRDDLSLADWID
;
A
#
# COMPACT_ATOMS: atom_id res chain seq x y z
N MET A 1 -2.01 -23.75 -35.46
CA MET A 1 -3.05 -23.13 -34.62
C MET A 1 -2.61 -21.70 -34.35
N THR A 2 -3.24 -20.72 -35.00
CA THR A 2 -2.90 -19.29 -34.87
C THR A 2 -3.86 -18.65 -33.88
N THR A 3 -3.33 -18.23 -32.72
CA THR A 3 -4.07 -17.50 -31.69
C THR A 3 -4.34 -16.09 -32.19
N THR A 4 -5.59 -15.79 -32.49
CA THR A 4 -6.08 -14.45 -32.83
C THR A 4 -5.97 -13.58 -31.58
N ALA A 5 -4.92 -12.77 -31.48
CA ALA A 5 -4.81 -11.77 -30.43
C ALA A 5 -5.95 -10.76 -30.58
N THR A 6 -6.88 -10.75 -29.63
CA THR A 6 -7.97 -9.78 -29.58
C THR A 6 -7.36 -8.40 -29.41
N ASN A 7 -7.41 -7.58 -30.48
CA ASN A 7 -6.89 -6.23 -30.49
C ASN A 7 -7.84 -5.33 -29.69
N ILE A 8 -7.68 -5.30 -28.37
CA ILE A 8 -8.47 -4.43 -27.48
C ILE A 8 -7.99 -2.99 -27.70
N LYS A 9 -8.69 -2.27 -28.55
CA LYS A 9 -8.45 -0.83 -28.77
C LYS A 9 -9.12 -0.04 -27.64
N PRO A 10 -8.39 0.78 -26.87
CA PRO A 10 -8.97 1.60 -25.82
C PRO A 10 -10.06 2.54 -26.38
N LEU A 11 -11.21 2.61 -25.71
CA LEU A 11 -12.35 3.47 -26.08
C LEU A 11 -12.02 4.98 -26.06
N ARG A 12 -10.92 5.38 -25.40
CA ARG A 12 -10.39 6.74 -25.40
C ARG A 12 -8.89 6.68 -25.69
N PRO A 13 -8.32 7.70 -26.37
CA PRO A 13 -6.87 7.84 -26.44
C PRO A 13 -6.33 7.77 -25.01
N ARG A 14 -5.36 6.90 -24.74
CA ARG A 14 -4.59 7.01 -23.49
C ARG A 14 -3.97 8.40 -23.56
N LYS A 15 -4.50 9.35 -22.77
CA LYS A 15 -3.76 10.55 -22.41
C LYS A 15 -2.38 10.04 -21.97
N SER A 16 -1.31 10.68 -22.46
CA SER A 16 0.09 10.41 -22.08
C SER A 16 0.14 9.77 -20.70
N GLU A 17 0.63 8.53 -20.60
CA GLU A 17 0.66 7.79 -19.34
C GLU A 17 1.26 8.72 -18.28
N VAL A 18 0.41 9.15 -17.34
CA VAL A 18 0.85 10.02 -16.26
C VAL A 18 1.77 9.15 -15.42
N GLN A 19 3.07 9.38 -15.54
CA GLN A 19 4.05 8.71 -14.69
C GLN A 19 3.92 9.32 -13.30
N TYR A 20 3.32 8.55 -12.40
CA TYR A 20 3.40 8.84 -10.99
C TYR A 20 4.78 8.38 -10.50
N PRO A 21 5.55 9.25 -9.82
CA PRO A 21 6.76 8.81 -9.15
C PRO A 21 6.38 7.72 -8.14
N ARG A 22 7.24 6.71 -8.01
CA ARG A 22 7.05 5.69 -6.97
C ARG A 22 7.27 6.36 -5.61
N PRO A 23 6.40 6.10 -4.62
CA PRO A 23 6.59 6.66 -3.29
C PRO A 23 7.86 6.09 -2.66
N THR A 24 8.55 6.96 -1.94
CA THR A 24 9.70 6.66 -1.09
C THR A 24 9.28 5.89 0.15
N LEU A 25 10.23 5.28 0.86
CA LEU A 25 9.94 4.61 2.13
C LEU A 25 9.38 5.61 3.16
N ASP A 26 9.97 6.80 3.27
CA ASP A 26 9.57 7.81 4.24
C ASP A 26 8.13 8.29 4.00
N GLU A 27 7.74 8.49 2.74
CA GLU A 27 6.35 8.84 2.40
C GLU A 27 5.36 7.72 2.79
N LEU A 28 5.76 6.46 2.61
CA LEU A 28 4.92 5.33 3.01
C LEU A 28 4.84 5.17 4.53
N VAL A 29 5.94 5.43 5.25
CA VAL A 29 5.97 5.44 6.72
C VAL A 29 5.10 6.56 7.26
N GLN A 30 5.18 7.76 6.68
CA GLN A 30 4.32 8.88 7.07
C GLN A 30 2.85 8.52 6.89
N LEU A 31 2.49 7.90 5.77
CA LEU A 31 1.13 7.44 5.54
C LEU A 31 0.67 6.41 6.59
N CYS A 32 1.55 5.50 7.02
CA CYS A 32 1.24 4.57 8.11
C CYS A 32 1.05 5.29 9.46
N ILE A 33 1.79 6.37 9.73
CA ILE A 33 1.61 7.19 10.95
C ILE A 33 0.26 7.91 10.89
N ASP A 34 -0.09 8.48 9.73
CA ASP A 34 -1.36 9.18 9.51
C ASP A 34 -2.57 8.24 9.68
N PHE A 35 -2.39 6.94 9.40
CA PHE A 35 -3.39 5.89 9.65
C PHE A 35 -3.27 5.23 11.03
N GLU A 36 -2.42 5.76 11.92
CA GLU A 36 -2.19 5.23 13.27
C GLU A 36 -1.71 3.75 13.29
N LEU A 37 -1.12 3.27 12.19
CA LEU A 37 -0.57 1.92 12.08
C LEU A 37 0.82 1.83 12.72
N ILE A 38 1.60 2.88 12.56
CA ILE A 38 2.95 3.04 13.11
C ILE A 38 2.91 4.24 14.06
N THR A 39 3.39 4.06 15.28
CA THR A 39 3.52 5.12 16.28
C THR A 39 4.90 5.78 16.17
N GLU A 40 5.95 4.99 15.99
CA GLU A 40 7.32 5.48 15.97
C GLU A 40 8.22 4.58 15.11
N VAL A 41 9.26 5.18 14.51
CA VAL A 41 10.34 4.45 13.84
C VAL A 41 11.68 4.95 14.36
N ILE A 42 12.50 4.02 14.84
CA ILE A 42 13.84 4.32 15.38
C ILE A 42 14.88 3.59 14.54
N SER A 43 15.95 4.28 14.16
CA SER A 43 17.10 3.65 13.50
C SER A 43 18.17 3.32 14.53
N VAL A 44 18.51 2.05 14.69
CA VAL A 44 19.51 1.56 15.65
C VAL A 44 20.37 0.51 14.96
N ASP A 45 21.70 0.67 15.00
CA ASP A 45 22.68 -0.28 14.47
C ASP A 45 22.41 -0.73 13.01
N GLY A 46 21.95 0.19 12.17
CA GLY A 46 21.65 -0.08 10.75
C GLY A 46 20.36 -0.88 10.51
N LYS A 47 19.54 -1.04 11.54
CA LYS A 47 18.18 -1.61 11.46
C LYS A 47 17.14 -0.56 11.83
N PHE A 48 15.91 -0.83 11.41
CA PHE A 48 14.75 -0.04 11.79
C PHE A 48 13.92 -0.79 12.82
N HIS A 49 13.59 -0.09 13.89
CA HIS A 49 12.68 -0.52 14.94
C HIS A 49 11.36 0.20 14.71
N PHE A 50 10.35 -0.54 14.25
CA PHE A 50 9.00 -0.05 14.04
C PHE A 50 8.18 -0.36 15.28
N LEU A 51 7.64 0.68 15.90
CA LEU A 51 6.65 0.59 16.97
C LEU A 51 5.27 0.72 16.33
N CYS A 52 4.56 -0.39 16.20
CA CYS A 52 3.17 -0.42 15.74
C CYS A 52 2.22 -0.48 16.95
N LYS A 53 0.92 -0.27 16.72
CA LYS A 53 -0.09 -0.18 17.80
C LYS A 53 -0.05 -1.35 18.79
N ASP A 54 0.04 -2.58 18.28
CA ASP A 54 -0.01 -3.81 19.10
C ASP A 54 1.30 -4.61 19.07
N GLU A 55 2.26 -4.24 18.21
CA GLU A 55 3.43 -5.06 17.91
C GLU A 55 4.68 -4.22 17.62
N GLN A 56 5.85 -4.85 17.73
CA GLN A 56 7.14 -4.23 17.42
C GLN A 56 7.92 -5.07 16.41
N PHE A 57 8.55 -4.41 15.45
CA PHE A 57 9.34 -5.07 14.42
C PHE A 57 10.75 -4.49 14.33
N ILE A 58 11.75 -5.35 14.36
CA ILE A 58 13.15 -4.98 14.11
C ILE A 58 13.53 -5.57 12.77
N VAL A 59 13.73 -4.71 11.77
CA VAL A 59 13.89 -5.10 10.38
C VAL A 59 15.07 -4.42 9.72
N SER A 60 15.67 -5.08 8.73
CA SER A 60 16.67 -4.44 7.88
C SER A 60 16.04 -3.38 6.95
N PRO A 61 16.85 -2.50 6.33
CA PRO A 61 16.35 -1.53 5.35
C PRO A 61 15.65 -2.15 4.13
N ALA A 62 15.98 -3.40 3.77
CA ALA A 62 15.32 -4.10 2.66
C ALA A 62 13.96 -4.67 3.08
N GLU A 63 13.83 -5.05 4.36
CA GLU A 63 12.60 -5.60 4.93
C GLU A 63 11.60 -4.50 5.33
N SER A 64 12.08 -3.30 5.67
CA SER A 64 11.23 -2.17 6.07
C SER A 64 10.20 -1.82 5.00
N ILE A 65 10.59 -1.80 3.72
CA ILE A 65 9.65 -1.52 2.62
C ILE A 65 8.60 -2.61 2.44
N ILE A 66 8.93 -3.86 2.79
CA ILE A 66 7.98 -4.98 2.73
C ILE A 66 6.97 -4.85 3.87
N LEU A 67 7.47 -4.58 5.09
CA LEU A 67 6.64 -4.38 6.27
C LEU A 67 5.63 -3.23 6.07
N VAL A 68 6.12 -2.05 5.71
CA VAL A 68 5.28 -0.85 5.53
C VAL A 68 4.21 -1.07 4.46
N ARG A 69 4.57 -1.69 3.33
CA ARG A 69 3.57 -2.03 2.29
C ARG A 69 2.56 -3.05 2.79
N GLY A 70 2.99 -4.07 3.52
CA GLY A 70 2.10 -5.06 4.12
C GLY A 70 1.07 -4.43 5.06
N LEU A 71 1.51 -3.51 5.92
CA LEU A 71 0.63 -2.77 6.83
C LEU A 71 -0.41 -1.94 6.06
N LEU A 72 0.00 -1.18 5.05
CA LEU A 72 -0.91 -0.39 4.23
C LEU A 72 -1.92 -1.26 3.47
N ILE A 73 -1.47 -2.35 2.83
CA ILE A 73 -2.35 -3.29 2.14
C ILE A 73 -3.37 -3.89 3.12
N GLY A 74 -2.92 -4.32 4.30
CA GLY A 74 -3.79 -4.86 5.34
C GLY A 74 -4.83 -3.86 5.82
N TYR A 75 -4.42 -2.62 6.07
CA TYR A 75 -5.32 -1.53 6.45
C TYR A 75 -6.38 -1.28 5.38
N PHE A 76 -5.98 -1.10 4.12
CA PHE A 76 -6.94 -0.89 3.03
C PHE A 76 -7.87 -2.08 2.85
N ALA A 77 -7.38 -3.31 2.94
CA ALA A 77 -8.21 -4.51 2.81
C ALA A 77 -9.27 -4.61 3.91
N ALA A 78 -8.93 -4.23 5.14
CA ALA A 78 -9.88 -4.19 6.26
C ALA A 78 -10.95 -3.09 6.04
N HIS A 79 -10.53 -1.87 5.73
CA HIS A 79 -11.45 -0.73 5.60
C HIS A 79 -12.34 -0.82 4.36
N THR A 80 -11.84 -1.37 3.24
CA THR A 80 -12.65 -1.58 2.04
C THR A 80 -13.66 -2.72 2.20
N ARG A 81 -13.35 -3.73 3.03
CA ARG A 81 -14.30 -4.79 3.39
C ARG A 81 -15.44 -4.23 4.23
N ASP A 82 -15.15 -3.33 5.17
CA ASP A 82 -16.17 -2.69 5.99
C ASP A 82 -17.02 -1.70 5.17
N ASP A 83 -16.44 -0.99 4.20
CA ASP A 83 -17.20 -0.14 3.27
C ASP A 83 -18.14 -0.94 2.34
N LEU A 84 -17.78 -2.17 1.97
CA LEU A 84 -18.68 -3.07 1.22
C LEU A 84 -19.86 -3.56 2.07
N SER A 85 -19.77 -3.50 3.40
CA SER A 85 -20.92 -3.77 4.27
C SER A 85 -21.94 -2.61 4.31
N LEU A 86 -21.54 -1.41 3.89
CA LEU A 86 -22.45 -0.28 3.64
C LEU A 86 -23.12 -0.35 2.27
N ALA A 87 -22.81 -1.36 1.44
CA ALA A 87 -23.41 -1.56 0.11
C ALA A 87 -24.77 -2.31 0.16
N ASP A 88 -25.45 -2.35 1.31
CA ASP A 88 -26.91 -2.59 1.41
C ASP A 88 -27.70 -1.39 0.83
N TRP A 89 -27.31 -0.91 -0.35
CA TRP A 89 -28.00 0.11 -1.15
C TRP A 89 -29.11 -0.51 -2.01
N ILE A 90 -29.95 -1.35 -1.40
CA ILE A 90 -31.23 -1.72 -1.97
C ILE A 90 -32.28 -1.67 -0.86
N ASP A 91 -33.02 -0.57 -0.84
CA ASP A 91 -34.49 -0.60 -0.77
C ASP A 91 -35.04 0.31 -1.88
#